data_AF-A0A7Z9IAD4-F1
#
_entry.id   AF-A0A7Z9IAD4-F1
#
_cell.length_a   1.000
_cell.length_b   1.000
_cell.length_c   1.000
_cell.angle_alpha   90.00
_cell.angle_beta   90.00
_cell.angle_gamma   90.00
#
_symmetry.space_group_name_H-M   'P 1'
#
loop_
_entity.id
_entity.type
_entity.pdbx_description
1 polymer ?
#
loop_
_entity_poly.entity_id
_entity_poly.type
_entity_poly.pdbx_seq_one_letter_code
_entity_poly.pdbx_strand_id
1 'polypeptide(L)'
;MTSSELNVEQAVAGRYSAASKKTEPALCCPVDYDAQWLKAIPAELIRRDYGCGDPAKYVQTGDHVLDLGSGGGKICYIASQVVGPAGQVTGVDINDDMLDLARQFQGEVVENIGWDNVSFRKGRIQDLKLDLDQLAEYLQTSPARDANSWVAAEQHAETLRHTSPMIAN
;
A
#
# COMPACT_ATOMS: atom_id res chain seq x y z
N MET A 1 11.16 -37.57 -2.04
CA MET A 1 10.37 -36.40 -2.46
C MET A 1 10.71 -35.28 -1.48
N THR A 2 11.67 -34.44 -1.84
CA THR A 2 12.01 -33.27 -1.04
C THR A 2 10.86 -32.28 -1.17
N SER A 3 10.13 -32.07 -0.08
CA SER A 3 9.26 -30.91 0.08
C SER A 3 10.08 -29.67 -0.29
N SER A 4 9.77 -29.02 -1.41
CA SER A 4 10.31 -27.69 -1.70
C SER A 4 9.88 -26.80 -0.53
N GLU A 5 10.83 -26.23 0.20
CA GLU A 5 10.50 -25.23 1.22
C GLU A 5 9.66 -24.14 0.55
N LEU A 6 8.43 -23.97 1.05
CA LEU A 6 7.50 -23.00 0.49
C LEU A 6 8.06 -21.61 0.77
N ASN A 7 8.38 -20.85 -0.29
CA ASN A 7 8.68 -19.44 -0.13
C ASN A 7 7.37 -18.69 0.17
N VAL A 8 7.13 -18.43 1.46
CA VAL A 8 5.90 -17.80 1.95
C VAL A 8 5.71 -16.41 1.35
N GLU A 9 6.77 -15.59 1.27
CA GLU A 9 6.68 -14.23 0.71
C GLU A 9 6.23 -14.27 -0.75
N GLN A 10 6.83 -15.15 -1.56
CA GLN A 10 6.46 -15.30 -2.96
C GLN A 10 5.04 -15.85 -3.14
N ALA A 11 4.63 -16.81 -2.30
CA ALA A 11 3.27 -17.36 -2.33
C ALA A 11 2.22 -16.31 -1.96
N VAL A 12 2.49 -15.49 -0.94
CA VAL A 12 1.62 -14.37 -0.53
C VAL A 12 1.57 -13.32 -1.64
N ALA A 13 2.71 -12.87 -2.15
CA ALA A 13 2.78 -11.89 -3.23
C ALA A 13 1.98 -12.34 -4.46
N GLY A 14 2.21 -13.58 -4.93
CA GLY A 14 1.48 -14.13 -6.07
C GLY A 14 -0.04 -14.21 -5.85
N ARG A 15 -0.46 -14.57 -4.63
CA ARG A 15 -1.89 -14.63 -4.29
C ARG A 15 -2.56 -13.25 -4.32
N TYR A 16 -1.94 -12.24 -3.71
CA TYR A 16 -2.48 -10.88 -3.71
C TYR A 16 -2.42 -10.22 -5.11
N SER A 17 -1.37 -10.49 -5.89
CA SER A 17 -1.28 -10.07 -7.30
C SER A 17 -2.40 -10.63 -8.19
N ALA A 18 -2.81 -11.88 -7.97
CA ALA A 18 -3.97 -12.44 -8.66
C ALA A 18 -5.27 -11.77 -8.20
N ALA A 19 -5.38 -11.51 -6.89
CA ALA A 19 -6.55 -10.94 -6.26
C ALA A 19 -6.78 -9.45 -6.63
N SER A 20 -5.74 -8.70 -6.99
CA SER A 20 -5.88 -7.32 -7.49
C SER A 20 -6.52 -7.26 -8.89
N LYS A 21 -6.43 -8.34 -9.66
CA LYS A 21 -6.96 -8.44 -11.03
C LYS A 21 -8.36 -9.00 -11.06
N LYS A 22 -8.68 -9.91 -10.14
CA LYS A 22 -9.98 -10.58 -10.06
C LYS A 22 -10.36 -10.83 -8.60
N THR A 23 -11.64 -10.65 -8.28
CA THR A 23 -12.19 -10.97 -6.95
C THR A 23 -11.87 -12.41 -6.56
N GLU A 24 -11.24 -12.59 -5.40
CA GLU A 24 -10.98 -13.89 -4.79
C GLU A 24 -11.84 -14.15 -3.55
N PRO A 25 -12.92 -14.96 -3.67
CA PRO A 25 -13.88 -15.18 -2.58
C PRO A 25 -13.26 -15.73 -1.30
N ALA A 26 -12.19 -16.53 -1.41
CA ALA A 26 -11.51 -17.12 -0.27
C ALA A 26 -10.71 -16.11 0.57
N LEU A 27 -10.55 -14.87 0.09
CA LEU A 27 -9.94 -13.76 0.80
C LEU A 27 -10.97 -12.75 1.32
N CYS A 28 -12.24 -12.88 0.93
CA CYS A 28 -13.29 -12.00 1.38
C CYS A 28 -13.66 -12.30 2.84
N CYS A 29 -13.41 -11.33 3.71
CA CYS A 29 -13.91 -11.35 5.08
C CYS A 29 -15.19 -10.49 5.15
N PRO A 30 -16.29 -10.97 5.77
CA PRO A 30 -17.45 -10.14 6.04
C PRO A 30 -17.07 -9.11 7.12
N VAL A 31 -16.91 -7.87 6.70
CA VAL A 31 -16.66 -6.72 7.58
C VAL A 31 -17.81 -5.74 7.38
N ASP A 32 -18.41 -5.31 8.48
CA ASP A 32 -19.50 -4.35 8.47
C ASP A 32 -18.89 -2.93 8.53
N TYR A 33 -18.74 -2.31 7.36
CA TYR A 33 -18.35 -0.90 7.25
C TYR A 33 -19.60 -0.02 7.29
N ASP A 34 -19.45 1.20 7.79
CA ASP A 34 -20.50 2.19 7.56
C ASP A 34 -20.67 2.44 6.05
N ALA A 35 -21.84 2.06 5.54
CA ALA A 35 -22.17 2.12 4.12
C ALA A 35 -22.06 3.54 3.53
N GLN A 36 -22.03 4.59 4.35
CA GLN A 36 -21.80 5.95 3.87
C GLN A 36 -20.43 6.10 3.20
N TRP A 37 -19.38 5.50 3.75
CA TRP A 37 -18.00 5.65 3.27
C TRP A 37 -17.73 4.88 1.98
N LEU A 38 -18.54 3.87 1.69
CA LEU A 38 -18.43 3.08 0.47
C LEU A 38 -18.98 3.81 -0.76
N LYS A 39 -19.77 4.88 -0.58
CA LYS A 39 -20.41 5.60 -1.71
C LYS A 39 -19.42 6.36 -2.57
N ALA A 40 -18.34 6.86 -1.97
CA ALA A 40 -17.28 7.59 -2.68
C ALA A 40 -16.24 6.67 -3.32
N ILE A 41 -16.31 5.36 -3.03
CA ILE A 41 -15.32 4.38 -3.47
C ILE A 41 -15.87 3.56 -4.64
N PRO A 42 -15.13 3.44 -5.75
CA PRO A 42 -15.56 2.66 -6.91
C PRO A 42 -15.87 1.21 -6.55
N ALA A 43 -17.01 0.70 -7.01
CA ALA A 43 -17.47 -0.65 -6.66
C ALA A 43 -16.49 -1.76 -7.08
N GLU A 44 -15.70 -1.52 -8.12
CA GLU A 44 -14.65 -2.43 -8.57
C GLU A 44 -13.50 -2.54 -7.57
N LEU A 45 -13.14 -1.44 -6.90
CA LEU A 45 -12.14 -1.44 -5.83
C LEU A 45 -12.68 -2.17 -4.60
N ILE A 46 -13.94 -1.91 -4.19
CA ILE A 46 -14.57 -2.57 -3.04
C ILE A 46 -14.56 -4.10 -3.19
N ARG A 47 -14.82 -4.61 -4.40
CA ARG A 47 -14.84 -6.06 -4.70
C ARG A 47 -13.46 -6.72 -4.74
N ARG A 48 -12.37 -5.94 -4.73
CA ARG A 48 -10.98 -6.43 -4.82
C ARG A 48 -10.16 -6.03 -3.60
N ASP A 49 -10.84 -5.71 -2.51
CA ASP A 49 -10.22 -5.46 -1.23
C ASP A 49 -10.40 -6.66 -0.29
N TYR A 50 -9.34 -6.98 0.45
CA TYR A 50 -9.21 -8.24 1.18
C TYR A 50 -8.82 -8.03 2.65
N GLY A 51 -9.31 -6.97 3.28
CA GLY A 51 -9.16 -6.73 4.72
C GLY A 51 -10.20 -7.48 5.56
N CYS A 52 -9.83 -7.85 6.80
CA CYS A 52 -10.72 -8.52 7.76
C CYS A 52 -11.12 -7.64 8.95
N GLY A 53 -11.11 -6.31 8.79
CA GLY A 53 -11.55 -5.37 9.81
C GLY A 53 -11.81 -3.95 9.31
N ASP A 54 -12.42 -3.15 10.19
CA ASP A 54 -12.64 -1.72 10.01
C ASP A 54 -11.90 -0.92 11.11
N PRO A 55 -10.61 -0.59 10.90
CA PRO A 55 -9.86 0.26 11.82
C PRO A 55 -10.25 1.75 11.69
N ALA A 56 -10.95 2.15 10.62
CA ALA A 56 -11.28 3.55 10.37
C ALA A 56 -12.23 4.13 11.44
N LYS A 57 -12.96 3.28 12.16
CA LYS A 57 -13.79 3.69 13.31
C LYS A 57 -13.01 4.34 14.47
N TYR A 58 -11.69 4.20 14.50
CA TYR A 58 -10.82 4.81 15.52
C TYR A 58 -10.17 6.11 15.04
N VAL A 59 -10.33 6.45 13.78
CA VAL A 59 -9.75 7.64 13.14
C VAL A 59 -10.62 8.86 13.45
N GLN A 60 -9.98 10.02 13.64
CA GLN A 60 -10.62 11.29 13.93
C GLN A 60 -10.33 12.32 12.83
N THR A 61 -11.18 13.35 12.76
CA THR A 61 -10.96 14.48 11.85
C THR A 61 -9.63 15.16 12.15
N GLY A 62 -8.83 15.37 11.12
CA GLY A 62 -7.49 15.97 11.21
C GLY A 62 -6.36 14.98 11.51
N ASP A 63 -6.64 13.70 11.72
CA ASP A 63 -5.59 12.71 11.98
C ASP A 63 -4.65 12.53 10.78
N HIS A 64 -3.42 12.13 11.09
CA HIS A 64 -2.45 11.59 10.14
C HIS A 64 -2.40 10.08 10.31
N VAL A 65 -2.92 9.34 9.33
CA VAL A 65 -3.11 7.88 9.39
C VAL A 65 -2.04 7.19 8.55
N LEU A 66 -1.45 6.12 9.11
CA LEU A 66 -0.56 5.20 8.39
C LEU A 66 -1.21 3.81 8.33
N ASP A 67 -1.47 3.32 7.12
CA ASP A 67 -2.06 2.01 6.85
C ASP A 67 -0.98 1.03 6.36
N LEU A 68 -0.76 -0.06 7.09
CA LEU A 68 0.33 -1.02 6.86
C LEU A 68 -0.21 -2.29 6.20
N GLY A 69 0.16 -2.51 4.93
CA GLY A 69 -0.46 -3.50 4.06
C GLY A 69 -1.74 -2.97 3.44
N SER A 70 -1.68 -1.76 2.87
CA SER A 70 -2.85 -1.02 2.39
C SER A 70 -3.59 -1.69 1.23
N GLY A 71 -2.97 -2.66 0.55
CA GLY A 71 -3.55 -3.38 -0.58
C GLY A 71 -4.04 -2.42 -1.67
N GLY A 72 -5.26 -2.66 -2.16
CA GLY A 72 -5.94 -1.79 -3.13
C GLY A 72 -6.43 -0.46 -2.56
N GLY A 73 -6.16 -0.13 -1.29
CA GLY A 73 -6.37 1.20 -0.73
C GLY A 73 -7.77 1.48 -0.16
N LYS A 74 -8.66 0.49 -0.04
CA LYS A 74 -10.04 0.71 0.45
C LYS A 74 -10.06 1.39 1.82
N ILE A 75 -9.27 0.88 2.77
CA ILE A 75 -9.19 1.46 4.12
C ILE A 75 -8.60 2.86 4.09
N CYS A 76 -7.58 3.09 3.26
CA CYS A 76 -7.02 4.42 3.08
C CYS A 76 -8.06 5.44 2.59
N TYR A 77 -8.92 5.05 1.64
CA TYR A 77 -10.00 5.91 1.13
C TYR A 77 -11.16 6.11 2.10
N ILE A 78 -11.47 5.10 2.93
CA ILE A 78 -12.42 5.29 4.03
C ILE A 78 -11.82 6.27 5.05
N ALA A 79 -10.57 6.06 5.46
CA ALA A 79 -9.88 6.94 6.41
C ALA A 79 -9.77 8.38 5.89
N SER A 80 -9.51 8.57 4.59
CA SER A 80 -9.46 9.89 3.92
C SER A 80 -10.74 10.71 4.14
N GLN A 81 -11.89 10.04 4.09
CA GLN A 81 -13.20 10.66 4.33
C GLN A 81 -13.40 11.01 5.82
N VAL A 82 -12.92 10.16 6.74
CA VAL A 82 -13.04 10.37 8.19
C VAL A 82 -12.12 11.50 8.68
N VAL A 83 -10.85 11.51 8.22
CA VAL A 83 -9.89 12.56 8.60
C VAL A 83 -10.24 13.92 7.99
N GLY A 84 -10.95 13.93 6.86
CA GLY A 84 -11.32 15.13 6.13
C GLY A 84 -10.12 15.86 5.50
N PRO A 85 -10.35 17.01 4.84
CA PRO A 85 -9.34 17.68 4.02
C PRO A 85 -8.14 18.24 4.80
N ALA A 86 -8.25 18.35 6.13
CA ALA A 86 -7.17 18.81 7.00
C ALA A 86 -6.27 17.67 7.51
N GLY A 87 -6.71 16.41 7.42
CA GLY A 87 -5.92 15.25 7.78
C GLY A 87 -5.22 14.62 6.58
N GLN A 88 -4.46 13.55 6.83
CA GLN A 88 -3.63 12.87 5.83
C GLN A 88 -3.69 11.36 6.01
N VAL A 89 -3.58 10.61 4.92
CA VAL A 89 -3.50 9.14 4.95
C VAL A 89 -2.34 8.67 4.08
N THR A 90 -1.48 7.82 4.64
CA THR A 90 -0.41 7.15 3.92
C THR A 90 -0.64 5.65 3.94
N GLY A 91 -0.82 5.03 2.78
CA GLY A 91 -0.84 3.58 2.62
C GLY A 91 0.53 3.04 2.24
N VAL A 92 0.99 1.99 2.91
CA VAL A 92 2.22 1.27 2.58
C VAL A 92 1.88 -0.15 2.17
N ASP A 93 2.33 -0.55 0.98
CA ASP A 93 2.27 -1.94 0.52
C ASP A 93 3.55 -2.29 -0.25
N ILE A 94 3.82 -3.59 -0.41
CA ILE A 94 4.96 -4.10 -1.15
C ILE A 94 4.56 -4.60 -2.55
N ASN A 95 3.28 -4.94 -2.75
CA ASN A 95 2.78 -5.55 -3.97
C ASN A 95 2.45 -4.47 -5.02
N ASP A 96 3.21 -4.49 -6.12
CA ASP A 96 3.03 -3.54 -7.24
C ASP A 96 1.62 -3.58 -7.83
N ASP A 97 1.05 -4.78 -8.07
CA ASP A 97 -0.29 -4.88 -8.66
C ASP A 97 -1.39 -4.32 -7.72
N MET A 98 -1.16 -4.32 -6.40
CA MET A 98 -2.08 -3.73 -5.42
C MET A 98 -1.93 -2.21 -5.34
N LEU A 99 -0.69 -1.70 -5.36
CA LEU A 99 -0.43 -0.27 -5.40
C LEU A 99 -0.93 0.36 -6.69
N ASP A 100 -0.76 -0.31 -7.82
CA ASP A 100 -1.30 0.12 -9.11
C ASP A 100 -2.83 0.18 -9.05
N LEU A 101 -3.45 -0.85 -8.48
CA LEU A 101 -4.89 -0.87 -8.25
C LEU A 101 -5.35 0.31 -7.38
N ALA A 102 -4.66 0.60 -6.27
CA ALA A 102 -4.98 1.73 -5.42
C ALA A 102 -4.88 3.05 -6.20
N ARG A 103 -3.71 3.32 -6.78
CA ARG A 103 -3.41 4.55 -7.53
C ARG A 103 -4.36 4.75 -8.72
N GLN A 104 -4.81 3.67 -9.38
CA GLN A 104 -5.76 3.73 -10.49
C GLN A 104 -7.08 4.42 -10.12
N PHE A 105 -7.62 4.18 -8.92
CA PHE A 105 -8.92 4.71 -8.51
C PHE A 105 -8.83 6.02 -7.72
N GLN A 106 -7.63 6.49 -7.41
CA GLN A 106 -7.43 7.71 -6.61
C GLN A 106 -8.13 8.91 -7.22
N GLY A 107 -8.04 9.12 -8.54
CA GLY A 107 -8.67 10.26 -9.20
C GLY A 107 -10.20 10.29 -9.02
N GLU A 108 -10.87 9.14 -9.23
CA GLU A 108 -12.32 9.03 -9.06
C GLU A 108 -12.74 9.26 -7.60
N VAL A 109 -11.97 8.73 -6.63
CA VAL A 109 -12.23 8.97 -5.20
C VAL A 109 -12.07 10.45 -4.85
N VAL A 110 -11.00 11.10 -5.33
CA VAL A 110 -10.74 12.53 -5.13
C VAL A 110 -11.89 13.38 -5.67
N GLU A 111 -12.38 13.06 -6.87
CA GLU A 111 -13.55 13.73 -7.45
C GLU A 111 -14.82 13.55 -6.59
N ASN A 112 -15.02 12.36 -6.03
CA ASN A 112 -16.18 12.05 -5.21
C ASN A 112 -16.16 12.73 -3.83
N ILE A 113 -14.98 12.88 -3.20
CA ILE A 113 -14.85 13.44 -1.85
C ILE A 113 -14.50 14.94 -1.85
N GLY A 114 -13.85 15.44 -2.90
CA GLY A 114 -13.50 16.86 -3.07
C GLY A 114 -12.14 17.27 -2.51
N TRP A 115 -11.27 16.33 -2.14
CA TRP A 115 -9.89 16.59 -1.73
C TRP A 115 -8.97 15.40 -2.03
N ASP A 116 -7.67 15.67 -2.12
CA ASP A 116 -6.64 14.66 -2.29
C ASP A 116 -5.65 14.72 -1.11
N ASN A 117 -5.80 13.77 -0.18
CA ASN A 117 -4.98 13.67 1.02
C ASN A 117 -4.48 12.24 1.26
N VAL A 118 -4.50 11.39 0.24
CA VAL A 118 -4.03 10.01 0.29
C VAL A 118 -2.74 9.88 -0.50
N SER A 119 -1.73 9.22 0.08
CA SER A 119 -0.52 8.84 -0.64
C SER A 119 -0.22 7.35 -0.47
N PHE A 120 0.23 6.70 -1.54
CA PHE A 120 0.59 5.27 -1.53
C PHE A 120 2.09 5.10 -1.78
N ARG A 121 2.78 4.45 -0.84
CA ARG A 121 4.22 4.24 -0.87
C ARG A 121 4.55 2.76 -1.02
N LYS A 122 5.54 2.45 -1.87
CA LYS A 122 6.07 1.10 -1.98
C LYS A 122 7.12 0.85 -0.90
N GLY A 123 6.86 -0.12 -0.03
CA GLY A 123 7.77 -0.41 1.07
C GLY A 123 7.46 -1.71 1.79
N ARG A 124 8.44 -2.20 2.55
CA ARG A 124 8.23 -3.30 3.50
C ARG A 124 7.74 -2.70 4.82
N ILE A 125 6.66 -3.23 5.39
CA ILE A 125 6.15 -2.74 6.68
C ILE A 125 7.15 -2.94 7.84
N GLN A 126 8.12 -3.84 7.68
CA GLN A 126 9.23 -4.08 8.61
C GLN A 126 10.32 -3.00 8.53
N ASP A 127 10.33 -2.18 7.47
CA ASP A 127 11.30 -1.10 7.24
C ASP A 127 10.58 0.13 6.67
N LEU A 128 9.98 0.92 7.56
CA LEU A 128 9.25 2.13 7.19
C LEU A 128 10.15 3.30 6.77
N LYS A 129 11.48 3.12 6.79
CA LYS A 129 12.43 4.16 6.38
C LYS A 129 12.78 4.03 4.90
N LEU A 130 12.95 2.83 4.38
CA LEU A 130 13.37 2.65 2.99
C LEU A 130 12.17 2.78 2.05
N ASP A 131 12.19 3.82 1.22
CA ASP A 131 11.28 3.99 0.09
C ASP A 131 11.77 3.16 -1.09
N LEU A 132 11.00 2.12 -1.47
CA LEU A 132 11.42 1.22 -2.55
C LEU A 132 11.20 1.82 -3.93
N ASP A 133 10.36 2.85 -4.08
CA ASP A 133 10.23 3.58 -5.34
C ASP A 133 11.52 4.40 -5.57
N GLN A 134 12.03 5.10 -4.55
CA GLN A 134 13.33 5.81 -4.64
C GLN A 134 14.52 4.87 -4.88
N LEU A 135 14.54 3.70 -4.20
CA LEU A 135 15.58 2.70 -4.46
C LEU A 135 15.48 2.15 -5.89
N ALA A 136 14.27 1.93 -6.40
CA ALA A 136 14.06 1.46 -7.77
C ALA A 136 14.57 2.48 -8.80
N GLU A 137 14.32 3.78 -8.60
CA GLU A 137 14.86 4.86 -9.43
C GLU A 137 16.39 4.85 -9.46
N TYR A 138 17.04 4.70 -8.31
CA TYR A 138 18.50 4.56 -8.26
C TYR A 138 18.98 3.34 -9.07
N LEU A 139 18.35 2.19 -8.87
CA LEU A 139 18.72 0.93 -9.54
C LEU A 139 18.51 0.95 -11.06
N GLN A 140 17.65 1.83 -11.60
CA GLN A 140 17.53 2.02 -13.05
C GLN A 140 18.82 2.58 -13.67
N THR A 141 19.51 3.47 -12.95
CA THR A 141 20.76 4.10 -13.42
C THR A 141 22.02 3.39 -12.91
N SER A 142 21.92 2.68 -11.78
CA SER A 142 23.02 1.95 -11.12
C SER A 142 22.61 0.51 -10.76
N PRO A 143 22.46 -0.41 -11.73
CA PRO A 143 21.93 -1.75 -11.46
C PRO A 143 22.90 -2.62 -10.67
N ALA A 144 22.40 -3.33 -9.65
CA ALA A 144 23.14 -4.35 -8.92
C ALA A 144 23.28 -5.65 -9.76
N ARG A 145 24.41 -5.81 -10.46
CA ARG A 145 24.68 -6.93 -11.39
C ARG A 145 25.76 -7.89 -10.89
N ASP A 146 26.51 -7.47 -9.89
CA ASP A 146 27.60 -8.22 -9.27
C ASP A 146 27.69 -7.87 -7.77
N ALA A 147 28.60 -8.54 -7.06
CA ALA A 147 28.75 -8.34 -5.62
C ALA A 147 29.12 -6.89 -5.23
N ASN A 148 29.88 -6.18 -6.07
CA ASN A 148 30.32 -4.82 -5.76
C ASN A 148 29.18 -3.82 -5.97
N SER A 149 28.45 -3.95 -7.06
CA SER A 149 27.26 -3.13 -7.35
C SER A 149 26.10 -3.44 -6.40
N TRP A 150 26.00 -4.67 -5.88
CA TRP A 150 25.12 -5.00 -4.76
C TRP A 150 25.47 -4.22 -3.48
N VAL A 151 26.74 -4.24 -3.07
CA VAL A 151 27.20 -3.47 -1.89
C VAL A 151 26.95 -1.96 -2.07
N ALA A 152 27.16 -1.44 -3.28
CA ALA A 152 26.84 -0.03 -3.58
C ALA A 152 25.35 0.27 -3.44
N ALA A 153 24.47 -0.62 -3.92
CA ALA A 153 23.02 -0.48 -3.75
C ALA A 153 22.59 -0.55 -2.29
N GLU A 154 23.21 -1.42 -1.48
CA GLU A 154 22.95 -1.51 -0.05
C GLU A 154 23.36 -0.22 0.68
N GLN A 155 24.53 0.33 0.37
CA GLN A 155 24.99 1.62 0.91
C GLN A 155 24.07 2.78 0.49
N HIS A 156 23.56 2.77 -0.74
CA HIS A 156 22.60 3.76 -1.21
C HIS A 156 21.27 3.64 -0.48
N ALA A 157 20.74 2.42 -0.31
CA ALA A 157 19.53 2.17 0.47
C ALA A 157 19.70 2.68 1.92
N GLU A 158 20.87 2.46 2.53
CA GLU A 158 21.16 2.97 3.87
C GLU A 158 21.21 4.49 3.93
N THR A 159 21.75 5.13 2.88
CA THR A 159 21.71 6.58 2.73
C THR A 159 20.27 7.09 2.66
N LEU A 160 19.43 6.49 1.81
CA LEU A 160 18.01 6.85 1.67
C LEU A 160 17.27 6.78 3.01
N ARG A 161 17.47 5.71 3.80
CA ARG A 161 16.86 5.57 5.14
C ARG A 161 17.16 6.74 6.08
N HIS A 162 18.30 7.39 5.91
CA HIS A 162 18.75 8.48 6.78
C HIS A 162 18.39 9.86 6.20
N THR A 163 18.57 10.05 4.90
CA THR A 163 18.45 11.35 4.26
C THR A 163 17.05 11.63 3.70
N SER A 164 16.29 10.60 3.39
CA SER A 164 14.96 10.68 2.76
C SER A 164 14.08 9.50 3.21
N PRO A 165 13.74 9.40 4.51
CA PRO A 165 12.94 8.28 5.00
C PRO A 165 11.53 8.31 4.39
N MET A 166 11.02 7.15 3.98
CA MET A 166 9.67 6.98 3.42
C MET A 166 8.60 7.51 4.39
N ILE A 167 8.68 7.10 5.65
CA ILE A 167 7.86 7.59 6.76
C ILE A 167 8.79 8.26 7.78
N ALA A 168 8.54 9.53 8.09
CA ALA A 168 9.31 10.29 9.07
C ALA A 168 8.98 9.85 10.51
N ASN A 169 9.96 9.98 11.41
CA ASN A 169 9.78 9.82 12.85
C ASN A 169 9.26 11.09 13.51
#